data_AF-A0A7K5TAU2-F1
#
_entry.id   AF-A0A7K5TAU2-F1
#
_cell.length_a   1.000
_cell.length_b   1.000
_cell.length_c   1.000
_cell.angle_alpha   90.00
_cell.angle_beta   90.00
_cell.angle_gamma   90.00
#
_symmetry.space_group_name_H-M   'P 1'
#
loop_
_entity.id
_entity.type
_entity.pdbx_description
1 polymer ?
#
loop_
_entity_poly.entity_id
_entity_poly.type
_entity_poly.pdbx_seq_one_letter_code
_entity_poly.pdbx_strand_id
1 'polypeptide(L)'
;EKCCSDCAPGERMRSRCTASADTVCSPCQDGYFSSQHHHGFCHSCTICNARKGSVEVKPCEKTSDRVCACQAGFQPAGGIPVGRGELGLGIPLGRECSRCPEGTFSRGGNENCQPWTNCSSFGKSTLRAGTGTEDAQC
;
A
#
# COMPACT_ATOMS: atom_id res chain seq x y z
N GLU A 1 -37.17 -1.94 -20.40
CA GLU A 1 -35.93 -1.92 -19.60
C GLU A 1 -35.68 -3.28 -18.95
N LYS A 2 -34.58 -3.94 -19.32
CA LYS A 2 -34.09 -5.13 -18.60
C LYS A 2 -32.91 -4.70 -17.72
N CYS A 3 -32.96 -5.01 -16.44
CA CYS A 3 -31.84 -4.78 -15.53
C CYS A 3 -30.79 -5.87 -15.73
N CYS A 4 -29.52 -5.49 -15.80
CA CYS A 4 -28.41 -6.42 -15.97
C CYS A 4 -27.70 -6.64 -14.64
N SER A 5 -27.32 -7.88 -14.37
CA SER A 5 -26.62 -8.23 -13.13
C SER A 5 -25.16 -7.77 -13.19
N ASP A 6 -24.65 -7.31 -12.05
CA ASP A 6 -23.24 -6.99 -11.85
C ASP A 6 -22.43 -8.26 -11.59
N CYS A 7 -21.16 -8.26 -12.00
CA CYS A 7 -20.25 -9.33 -11.64
C CYS A 7 -19.83 -9.18 -10.18
N ALA A 8 -19.75 -10.31 -9.47
CA ALA A 8 -19.38 -10.33 -8.07
C ALA A 8 -17.91 -9.91 -7.87
N PRO A 9 -17.53 -9.50 -6.66
CA PRO A 9 -16.11 -9.37 -6.29
C PRO A 9 -15.35 -10.65 -6.62
N GLY A 10 -14.15 -10.54 -7.17
CA GLY A 10 -13.41 -11.70 -7.68
C GLY A 10 -13.66 -12.03 -9.15
N GLU A 11 -14.60 -11.34 -9.80
CA GLU A 11 -14.94 -11.58 -11.19
C GLU A 11 -14.86 -10.30 -12.03
N ARG A 12 -14.80 -10.48 -13.34
CA ARG A 12 -14.93 -9.42 -14.35
C ARG A 12 -16.02 -9.75 -15.33
N MET A 13 -16.55 -8.74 -15.98
CA MET A 13 -17.45 -8.93 -17.11
C MET A 13 -16.70 -9.53 -18.29
N ARG A 14 -17.16 -10.69 -18.75
CA ARG A 14 -16.70 -11.31 -20.01
C ARG A 14 -17.59 -10.88 -21.18
N SER A 15 -18.89 -10.77 -20.95
CA SER A 15 -19.85 -10.33 -21.96
C SER A 15 -20.98 -9.55 -21.30
N ARG A 16 -21.35 -8.43 -21.92
CA ARG A 16 -22.47 -7.61 -21.48
C ARG A 16 -23.79 -8.36 -21.70
N CYS A 17 -24.75 -8.13 -20.81
CA CYS A 17 -26.13 -8.55 -20.99
C CYS A 17 -26.74 -8.13 -22.34
N THR A 18 -27.73 -8.87 -22.80
CA THR A 18 -28.55 -8.55 -23.97
C THR A 18 -30.02 -8.51 -23.58
N ALA A 19 -30.92 -8.20 -24.52
CA ALA A 19 -32.37 -8.25 -24.27
C ALA A 19 -32.83 -9.63 -23.76
N SER A 20 -32.18 -10.73 -24.18
CA SER A 20 -32.56 -12.10 -23.84
C SER A 20 -31.61 -12.78 -22.82
N ALA A 21 -30.33 -12.40 -22.74
CA ALA A 21 -29.35 -13.01 -21.84
C ALA A 21 -28.85 -12.01 -20.77
N ASP A 22 -28.42 -12.49 -19.61
CA ASP A 22 -27.81 -11.65 -18.57
C ASP A 22 -26.29 -11.52 -18.76
N THR A 23 -25.64 -10.69 -17.96
CA THR A 23 -24.18 -10.48 -17.96
C THR A 23 -23.46 -11.80 -17.69
N VAL A 24 -22.44 -12.10 -18.51
CA VAL A 24 -21.58 -13.27 -18.29
C VAL A 24 -20.32 -12.81 -17.57
N CYS A 25 -20.09 -13.36 -16.38
CA CYS A 25 -18.95 -13.05 -15.54
C CYS A 25 -17.88 -14.15 -15.64
N SER A 26 -16.64 -13.82 -15.30
CA SER A 26 -15.53 -14.77 -15.26
C SER A 26 -14.53 -14.35 -14.17
N PRO A 27 -13.88 -15.31 -13.50
CA PRO A 27 -12.98 -15.01 -12.39
C PRO A 27 -11.78 -14.17 -12.84
N CYS A 28 -11.26 -13.35 -11.93
CA CYS A 28 -10.00 -12.65 -12.12
C CYS A 28 -8.83 -13.62 -12.31
N GLN A 29 -7.91 -13.27 -13.20
CA GLN A 29 -6.65 -13.99 -13.36
C GLN A 29 -5.73 -13.74 -12.17
N ASP A 30 -4.71 -14.57 -12.01
CA ASP A 30 -3.74 -14.40 -10.93
C ASP A 30 -2.96 -13.10 -11.11
N GLY A 31 -2.77 -12.38 -10.00
CA GLY A 31 -2.22 -11.01 -10.02
C GLY A 31 -3.26 -9.91 -10.32
N TYR A 32 -4.55 -10.26 -10.39
CA TYR A 32 -5.64 -9.30 -10.54
C TYR A 32 -6.74 -9.51 -9.50
N PHE A 33 -7.42 -8.42 -9.14
CA PHE A 33 -8.50 -8.42 -8.15
C PHE A 33 -9.69 -7.54 -8.55
N SER A 34 -10.84 -7.79 -7.94
CA SER A 34 -12.00 -6.91 -7.96
C SER A 34 -12.71 -6.95 -6.61
N SER A 35 -12.88 -5.80 -5.96
CA SER A 35 -13.43 -5.71 -4.60
C SER A 35 -14.91 -5.37 -4.52
N GLN A 36 -15.53 -4.97 -5.63
CA GLN A 36 -16.91 -4.49 -5.66
C GLN A 36 -17.67 -5.13 -6.82
N HIS A 37 -19.00 -5.07 -6.71
CA HIS A 37 -19.86 -5.44 -7.83
C HIS A 37 -19.66 -4.45 -8.97
N HIS A 38 -19.31 -4.94 -10.15
CA HIS A 38 -18.99 -4.06 -11.29
C HIS A 38 -19.15 -4.78 -12.64
N HIS A 39 -19.29 -3.99 -13.71
CA HIS A 39 -19.24 -4.47 -15.10
C HIS A 39 -17.85 -4.30 -15.74
N GLY A 40 -16.82 -4.02 -14.93
CA GLY A 40 -15.48 -3.70 -15.41
C GLY A 40 -14.55 -4.90 -15.55
N PHE A 41 -13.29 -4.58 -15.81
CA PHE A 41 -12.17 -5.53 -15.73
C PHE A 41 -11.59 -5.56 -14.32
N CYS A 42 -10.95 -6.67 -13.96
CA CYS A 42 -10.20 -6.75 -12.71
C CYS A 42 -9.02 -5.77 -12.72
N HIS A 43 -8.71 -5.21 -11.56
CA HIS A 43 -7.57 -4.34 -11.31
C HIS A 43 -6.31 -5.18 -11.11
N SER A 44 -5.16 -4.72 -11.61
CA SER A 44 -3.88 -5.36 -11.32
C SER A 44 -3.53 -5.17 -9.85
N CYS A 45 -3.07 -6.23 -9.20
CA CYS A 45 -2.60 -6.14 -7.84
C CYS A 45 -1.34 -5.29 -7.72
N THR A 46 -1.23 -4.58 -6.60
CA THR A 46 -0.03 -3.85 -6.22
C THR A 46 1.16 -4.80 -6.14
N ILE A 47 2.36 -4.33 -6.52
CA ILE A 47 3.61 -5.09 -6.40
C ILE A 47 4.46 -4.41 -5.32
N CYS A 48 4.79 -5.15 -4.25
CA CYS A 48 5.67 -4.64 -3.19
C CYS A 48 7.13 -4.66 -3.67
N ASN A 49 7.77 -3.49 -3.70
CA ASN A 49 9.15 -3.36 -4.17
C ASN A 49 10.14 -3.72 -3.04
N ALA A 50 10.45 -5.02 -2.91
CA ALA A 50 11.38 -5.53 -1.90
C ALA A 50 12.76 -4.86 -1.93
N ARG A 51 13.24 -4.44 -3.11
CA ARG A 51 14.52 -3.73 -3.26
C ARG A 51 14.51 -2.33 -2.66
N LYS A 52 13.32 -1.76 -2.51
CA LYS A 52 13.06 -0.45 -1.90
C LYS A 52 12.49 -0.57 -0.50
N GLY A 53 12.71 -1.69 0.19
CA GLY A 53 12.33 -1.84 1.59
C GLY A 53 10.84 -2.07 1.84
N SER A 54 10.06 -2.38 0.80
CA SER A 54 8.66 -2.75 0.91
C SER A 54 8.50 -4.26 1.12
N VAL A 55 7.54 -4.67 1.94
CA VAL A 55 7.20 -6.08 2.20
C VAL A 55 5.71 -6.32 2.02
N GLU A 56 5.36 -7.50 1.51
CA GLU A 56 3.97 -7.95 1.44
C GLU A 56 3.48 -8.33 2.85
N VAL A 57 2.43 -7.66 3.32
CA VAL A 57 1.75 -7.99 4.59
C VAL A 57 0.41 -8.68 4.37
N LYS A 58 -0.15 -8.53 3.18
CA LYS A 58 -1.33 -9.28 2.72
C LYS A 58 -1.14 -9.67 1.25
N PRO A 59 -1.32 -10.95 0.89
CA PRO A 59 -1.24 -11.39 -0.50
C PRO A 59 -2.34 -10.79 -1.37
N CYS A 60 -2.10 -10.78 -2.68
CA CYS A 60 -3.11 -10.47 -3.69
C CYS A 60 -4.16 -11.58 -3.73
N GLU A 61 -5.44 -11.23 -3.56
CA GLU A 61 -6.56 -12.16 -3.69
C GLU A 61 -7.43 -11.73 -4.87
N LYS A 62 -8.26 -12.63 -5.39
CA LYS A 62 -9.19 -12.25 -6.49
C LYS A 62 -10.16 -11.15 -6.04
N THR A 63 -10.49 -11.06 -4.75
CA THR A 63 -11.43 -10.09 -4.19
C THR A 63 -10.77 -8.85 -3.59
N SER A 64 -9.45 -8.83 -3.41
CA SER A 64 -8.79 -7.74 -2.71
C SER A 64 -7.34 -7.53 -3.12
N ASP A 65 -6.90 -6.27 -3.07
CA ASP A 65 -5.53 -5.92 -3.45
C ASP A 65 -4.51 -6.47 -2.46
N ARG A 66 -3.29 -6.68 -2.97
CA ARG A 66 -2.10 -6.85 -2.16
C ARG A 66 -1.87 -5.62 -1.29
N VAL A 67 -1.56 -5.85 -0.01
CA VAL A 67 -1.16 -4.77 0.89
C VAL A 67 0.34 -4.84 1.12
N CYS A 68 1.00 -3.71 0.87
CA CYS A 68 2.43 -3.52 1.10
C CYS A 68 2.66 -2.64 2.33
N ALA A 69 3.74 -2.92 3.06
CA ALA A 69 4.21 -2.09 4.15
C ALA A 69 5.72 -1.83 4.04
N CYS A 70 6.17 -0.66 4.48
CA CYS A 70 7.59 -0.40 4.66
C CYS A 70 8.12 -1.16 5.87
N GLN A 71 9.28 -1.81 5.71
CA GLN A 71 10.00 -2.44 6.82
C GLN A 71 10.59 -1.39 7.76
N ALA A 72 10.99 -1.81 8.97
CA ALA A 72 11.69 -0.95 9.91
C ALA A 72 12.94 -0.32 9.27
N GLY A 73 13.20 0.95 9.54
CA GLY A 73 14.26 1.71 8.89
C GLY A 73 13.93 2.27 7.51
N PHE A 74 12.68 2.14 7.07
CA PHE A 74 12.20 2.73 5.84
C PHE A 74 10.90 3.51 6.06
N GLN A 75 10.72 4.57 5.28
CA GLN A 75 9.48 5.35 5.16
C GLN A 75 8.91 5.24 3.75
N PRO A 76 7.61 5.49 3.52
CA PRO A 76 7.03 5.52 2.18
C PRO A 76 7.75 6.52 1.28
N ALA A 77 8.18 6.07 0.10
CA ALA A 77 8.81 6.92 -0.90
C ALA A 77 7.72 7.68 -1.68
N GLY A 78 7.18 8.75 -1.08
CA GLY A 78 6.23 9.65 -1.74
C GLY A 78 5.10 10.13 -0.82
N GLY A 79 5.19 11.40 -0.41
CA GLY A 79 4.12 12.14 0.26
C GLY A 79 4.61 13.43 0.94
N ILE A 80 4.95 14.47 0.16
CA ILE A 80 4.83 15.85 0.66
C ILE A 80 3.34 16.22 0.53
N PRO A 81 2.65 16.71 1.58
CA PRO A 81 1.32 17.25 1.42
C PRO A 81 1.41 18.60 0.72
N VAL A 82 1.11 18.66 -0.58
CA VAL A 82 0.86 19.94 -1.28
C VAL A 82 -0.65 20.09 -1.46
N GLY A 83 -1.35 20.39 -0.37
CA GLY A 83 -2.75 20.81 -0.44
C GLY A 83 -3.73 19.80 -1.07
N ARG A 84 -4.97 20.27 -1.30
CA ARG A 84 -6.15 19.48 -1.69
C ARG A 84 -5.91 18.58 -2.92
N GLY A 85 -5.77 17.29 -2.69
CA GLY A 85 -6.51 16.29 -3.46
C GLY A 85 -5.98 15.88 -4.83
N GLU A 86 -4.74 16.19 -5.22
CA GLU A 86 -4.12 15.56 -6.40
C GLU A 86 -2.68 15.15 -6.13
N LEU A 87 -2.45 13.84 -5.96
CA LEU A 87 -1.12 13.24 -5.88
C LEU A 87 -0.66 12.88 -7.30
N GLY A 88 0.23 13.71 -7.84
CA GLY A 88 1.04 13.34 -8.99
C GLY A 88 1.86 12.10 -8.66
N LEU A 89 1.57 11.01 -9.39
CA LEU A 89 2.06 9.63 -9.27
C LEU A 89 1.25 8.79 -8.27
N GLY A 90 0.18 8.13 -8.76
CA GLY A 90 -0.66 7.16 -8.04
C GLY A 90 0.09 5.88 -7.62
N ILE A 91 1.13 6.03 -6.80
CA ILE A 91 1.88 4.93 -6.21
C ILE A 91 1.13 4.50 -4.94
N PRO A 92 0.67 3.24 -4.84
CA PRO A 92 0.02 2.72 -3.64
C PRO A 92 0.95 2.80 -2.42
N LEU A 93 0.39 3.16 -1.26
CA LEU A 93 1.14 3.32 -0.02
C LEU A 93 1.94 2.06 0.32
N GLY A 94 3.20 2.25 0.71
CA GLY A 94 4.08 1.14 1.07
C GLY A 94 4.59 0.30 -0.09
N ARG A 95 4.23 0.59 -1.36
CA ARG A 95 4.79 -0.08 -2.55
C ARG A 95 6.27 0.17 -2.70
N GLU A 96 6.69 1.41 -2.51
CA GLU A 96 8.08 1.85 -2.60
C GLU A 96 8.42 2.58 -1.31
N CYS A 97 9.56 2.25 -0.71
CA CYS A 97 10.02 2.89 0.50
C CYS A 97 11.45 3.45 0.30
N SER A 98 11.80 4.41 1.13
CA SER A 98 13.13 5.02 1.21
C SER A 98 13.71 4.77 2.59
N ARG A 99 15.02 4.60 2.66
CA ARG A 99 15.71 4.42 3.95
C ARG A 99 15.56 5.69 4.79
N CYS A 100 15.45 5.52 6.09
CA CYS A 100 15.50 6.65 7.02
C CYS A 100 16.87 7.34 6.93
N PRO A 101 16.89 8.69 6.80
CA PRO A 101 18.12 9.44 6.89
C PRO A 101 18.74 9.32 8.29
N GLU A 102 20.05 9.55 8.38
CA GLU A 102 20.74 9.57 9.66
C GLU A 102 20.12 10.60 10.60
N GLY A 103 20.04 10.28 11.89
CA GLY A 103 19.31 11.10 12.87
C GLY A 103 17.82 10.75 12.98
N THR A 104 17.32 9.80 12.18
CA THR A 104 15.92 9.38 12.21
C THR A 104 15.77 7.87 12.25
N PHE A 105 14.61 7.40 12.74
CA PHE A 105 14.24 6.00 12.79
C PHE A 105 12.78 5.77 12.39
N SER A 106 12.46 4.55 11.96
CA SER A 106 11.08 4.10 11.77
C SER A 106 10.95 2.65 12.19
N ARG A 107 9.85 2.32 12.89
CA ARG A 107 9.52 0.92 13.25
C ARG A 107 8.86 0.16 12.08
N GLY A 108 8.65 0.82 10.95
CA GLY A 108 8.01 0.27 9.76
C GLY A 108 6.52 0.58 9.72
N GLY A 109 5.74 -0.23 9.00
CA GLY A 109 4.29 -0.09 8.97
C GLY A 109 3.80 1.15 8.20
N ASN A 110 4.58 1.62 7.22
CA ASN A 110 4.33 2.85 6.47
C ASN A 110 4.41 4.14 7.30
N GLU A 111 5.05 4.09 8.48
CA GLU A 111 5.33 5.29 9.27
C GLU A 111 6.47 6.10 8.65
N ASN A 112 6.32 7.43 8.68
CA ASN A 112 7.40 8.34 8.33
C ASN A 112 8.52 8.27 9.37
N CYS A 113 9.76 8.47 8.93
CA CYS A 113 10.91 8.45 9.84
C CYS A 113 10.81 9.57 10.86
N GLN A 114 10.96 9.23 12.13
CA GLN A 114 10.92 10.13 13.28
C GLN A 114 12.35 10.48 13.70
N PRO A 115 12.63 11.71 14.15
CA PRO A 115 13.94 12.06 14.68
C PRO A 115 14.26 11.26 15.95
N TRP A 116 15.53 10.96 16.17
CA TRP A 116 15.96 10.32 17.41
C TRP A 116 15.73 11.24 18.62
N THR A 117 15.42 10.64 19.77
CA THR A 117 15.31 11.31 21.05
C THR A 117 16.64 11.97 21.40
N ASN A 118 16.60 13.28 21.63
CA ASN A 118 17.77 14.05 22.04
C ASN A 118 17.97 13.95 23.56
N CYS A 119 18.85 13.06 24.03
CA CYS A 119 19.09 12.88 25.46
C CYS A 119 19.62 14.13 26.17
N SER A 120 20.42 14.93 25.45
CA SER A 120 21.02 16.15 25.98
C SER A 120 19.98 17.21 26.34
N SER A 121 18.83 17.25 25.65
CA SER A 121 17.75 18.20 25.99
C SER A 121 17.09 17.87 27.32
N PHE A 122 17.20 16.62 27.78
CA PHE A 122 16.74 16.17 29.11
C PHE A 122 17.85 16.21 30.17
N GLY A 123 19.05 16.72 29.85
CA GLY A 123 20.20 16.69 30.75
C GLY A 123 20.76 15.29 31.01
N LYS A 124 20.44 14.33 30.14
CA LYS A 124 20.90 12.94 30.21
C LYS A 124 21.98 12.67 29.17
N SER A 125 22.84 11.69 29.46
CA SER A 125 23.79 11.16 28.49
C SER A 125 23.15 10.06 27.64
N THR A 126 23.45 10.04 26.34
CA THR A 126 23.04 8.94 25.46
C THR A 126 23.73 7.64 25.87
N LEU A 127 22.95 6.65 26.30
CA LEU A 127 23.42 5.31 26.63
C LEU A 127 23.65 4.46 25.38
N ARG A 128 22.71 4.54 24.43
CA ARG A 128 22.77 3.83 23.14
C ARG A 128 22.32 4.77 22.04
N ALA A 129 23.15 4.92 21.01
CA ALA A 129 22.82 5.74 19.85
C ALA A 129 21.61 5.14 19.11
N GLY A 130 20.77 6.02 18.56
CA GLY A 130 19.68 5.62 17.69
C GLY A 130 20.19 4.97 16.41
N THR A 131 19.34 4.18 15.77
CA THR A 131 19.61 3.54 14.48
C THR A 131 18.48 3.88 13.51
N GLY A 132 18.56 3.44 12.24
CA GLY A 132 17.43 3.60 11.33
C GLY A 132 16.14 2.91 11.83
N THR A 133 16.26 1.89 12.68
CA THR A 133 15.12 1.07 13.14
C THR A 133 14.68 1.38 14.57
N GLU A 134 15.59 1.89 15.40
CA GLU A 134 15.39 2.09 16.84
C GLU A 134 15.76 3.52 17.25
N ASP A 135 15.08 4.02 18.28
CA ASP A 135 15.38 5.32 18.86
C ASP A 135 16.66 5.30 19.72
N ALA A 136 17.23 6.48 19.96
CA ALA A 136 18.30 6.66 20.94
C ALA A 136 17.77 6.43 22.37
N GLN A 137 18.59 5.81 23.21
CA GLN A 137 18.28 5.59 24.62
C GLN A 137 19.09 6.50 25.54
N CYS A 138 18.37 7.07 26.50
CA CYS A 138 18.82 7.85 27.64
C CYS A 138 18.34 7.17 28.95
#